data_AF-A0A2D8HTM6-F1
#
_entry.id   AF-A0A2D8HTM6-F1
#
_cell.length_a   1.000
_cell.length_b   1.000
_cell.length_c   1.000
_cell.angle_alpha   90.00
_cell.angle_beta   90.00
_cell.angle_gamma   90.00
#
_symmetry.space_group_name_H-M   'P 1'
#
loop_
_entity.id
_entity.type
_entity.pdbx_description
1 polymer ?
#
loop_
_entity_poly.entity_id
_entity_poly.type
_entity_poly.pdbx_seq_one_letter_code
_entity_poly.pdbx_strand_id
1 'polypeptide(L)'
;DNVFTAFNVDARRSPIDGAANPFDPDTPSTYHSSTSATIYDSLGESHTLSTYYVKRDNNQWDVYATFDGDEIDLAPTGTAVASPDTSVNGNSGLRLTFLGNGEPDVPAGQTTFDPGSIDLSGNNAAGDPYLNNGADAQTVQFNFQDLSGTTSPTQFASDFEVTNLDQDGSTVGRLTNVDIDKSGLIAATYSNGDVQYLGQVSIVRFANEQGLTQIGGTKWRESIDSGEPLSGEANTGTFGGIEASALENSNVNLTKELVDLITAQRNFQANSRSLEVNNTINQTILQIR
;
A
#
# COMPACT_ATOMS: atom_id res chain seq x y z
N ASP A 1 -14.01 -5.32 -5.37
CA ASP A 1 -13.56 -3.93 -5.19
C ASP A 1 -14.57 -3.17 -4.40
N ASN A 2 -14.09 -2.18 -3.66
CA ASN A 2 -14.87 -1.26 -2.87
C ASN A 2 -14.62 0.15 -3.41
N VAL A 3 -15.70 0.86 -3.69
CA VAL A 3 -15.68 2.28 -3.99
C VAL A 3 -16.20 3.00 -2.76
N PHE A 4 -15.45 4.00 -2.30
CA PHE A 4 -15.74 4.81 -1.13
C PHE A 4 -16.07 6.22 -1.59
N THR A 5 -17.23 6.74 -1.21
CA THR A 5 -17.59 8.11 -1.52
C THR A 5 -18.25 8.81 -0.33
N ALA A 6 -17.84 10.06 -0.13
CA ALA A 6 -18.55 11.01 0.71
C ALA A 6 -18.85 12.25 -0.14
N PHE A 7 -20.05 12.80 0.03
CA PHE A 7 -20.52 13.92 -0.76
C PHE A 7 -21.55 14.74 0.01
N ASN A 8 -21.78 15.95 -0.47
CA ASN A 8 -22.88 16.79 -0.04
C ASN A 8 -23.88 16.98 -1.19
N VAL A 9 -25.17 16.68 -0.93
CA VAL A 9 -26.26 16.94 -1.88
C VAL A 9 -27.02 18.24 -1.55
N ASP A 10 -27.43 18.98 -2.59
CA ASP A 10 -28.08 20.29 -2.43
C ASP A 10 -29.54 20.17 -1.99
N ALA A 11 -29.81 20.52 -0.73
CA ALA A 11 -31.14 20.51 -0.15
C ALA A 11 -32.16 21.38 -0.90
N ARG A 12 -31.73 22.44 -1.60
CA ARG A 12 -32.61 23.44 -2.24
C ARG A 12 -33.18 22.98 -3.59
N ARG A 13 -32.69 21.87 -4.14
CA ARG A 13 -33.17 21.37 -5.43
C ARG A 13 -34.63 20.94 -5.35
N SER A 14 -35.37 21.19 -6.43
CA SER A 14 -36.74 20.68 -6.59
C SER A 14 -36.70 19.18 -6.89
N PRO A 15 -37.56 18.37 -6.26
CA PRO A 15 -37.66 16.95 -6.56
C PRO A 15 -38.07 16.66 -8.01
N ILE A 16 -37.62 15.52 -8.55
CA ILE A 16 -38.02 14.97 -9.84
C ILE A 16 -38.95 13.79 -9.58
N ASP A 17 -40.17 13.85 -10.12
CA ASP A 17 -41.14 12.76 -10.07
C ASP A 17 -40.66 11.57 -10.92
N GLY A 18 -40.31 10.46 -10.26
CA GLY A 18 -39.79 9.26 -10.90
C GLY A 18 -40.79 8.50 -11.76
N ALA A 19 -42.09 8.66 -11.52
CA ALA A 19 -43.11 8.03 -12.36
C ALA A 19 -43.30 8.77 -13.69
N ALA A 20 -43.16 10.09 -13.67
CA ALA A 20 -43.28 10.94 -14.86
C ALA A 20 -41.96 11.09 -15.63
N ASN A 21 -40.83 11.12 -14.91
CA ASN A 21 -39.50 11.29 -15.44
C ASN A 21 -38.58 10.23 -14.79
N PRO A 22 -38.58 8.98 -15.30
CA PRO A 22 -37.65 7.97 -14.83
C PRO A 22 -36.21 8.42 -15.06
N PHE A 23 -35.29 7.88 -14.27
CA PHE A 23 -33.87 8.18 -14.43
C PHE A 23 -33.37 7.65 -15.77
N ASP A 24 -32.57 8.47 -16.47
CA ASP A 24 -31.91 8.11 -17.73
C ASP A 24 -30.57 8.90 -17.81
N PRO A 25 -29.42 8.23 -17.87
CA PRO A 25 -28.10 8.86 -17.88
C PRO A 25 -27.85 9.73 -19.12
N ASP A 26 -28.54 9.48 -20.23
CA ASP A 26 -28.39 10.22 -21.49
C ASP A 26 -29.20 11.52 -21.50
N THR A 27 -30.13 11.70 -20.56
CA THR A 27 -30.97 12.90 -20.45
C THR A 27 -30.66 13.71 -19.18
N PRO A 28 -29.87 14.81 -19.27
CA PRO A 28 -29.46 15.61 -18.11
C PRO A 28 -30.58 16.22 -17.27
N SER A 29 -31.83 16.24 -17.75
CA SER A 29 -32.98 16.71 -16.98
C SER A 29 -33.52 15.69 -15.97
N THR A 30 -33.10 14.42 -16.03
CA THR A 30 -33.62 13.33 -15.18
C THR A 30 -32.83 13.14 -13.89
N TYR A 31 -31.70 13.83 -13.72
CA TYR A 31 -30.86 13.79 -12.52
C TYR A 31 -30.35 15.19 -12.12
N HIS A 32 -29.92 15.34 -10.86
CA HIS A 32 -29.44 16.64 -10.35
C HIS A 32 -27.92 16.76 -10.38
N SER A 33 -27.23 15.66 -10.12
CA SER A 33 -25.77 15.64 -10.01
C SER A 33 -25.25 14.25 -10.36
N SER A 34 -24.02 14.19 -10.85
CA SER A 34 -23.34 12.93 -11.13
C SER A 34 -21.86 13.04 -10.74
N THR A 35 -21.26 11.88 -10.46
CA THR A 35 -19.82 11.73 -10.25
C THR A 35 -19.38 10.42 -10.89
N SER A 36 -18.08 10.28 -11.14
CA SER A 36 -17.52 9.07 -11.75
C SER A 36 -16.22 8.68 -11.07
N ALA A 37 -16.05 7.37 -10.86
CA ALA A 37 -14.82 6.76 -10.39
C ALA A 37 -14.28 5.78 -11.45
N THR A 38 -12.97 5.69 -11.57
CA THR A 38 -12.34 4.61 -12.33
C THR A 38 -12.17 3.41 -11.43
N ILE A 39 -12.68 2.26 -11.85
CA ILE A 39 -12.51 0.96 -11.19
C ILE A 39 -11.76 0.01 -12.12
N TYR A 40 -11.25 -1.09 -11.57
CA TYR A 40 -10.44 -2.04 -12.31
C TYR A 40 -11.04 -3.43 -12.26
N ASP A 41 -10.95 -4.16 -13.36
CA ASP A 41 -11.35 -5.56 -13.39
C ASP A 41 -10.24 -6.50 -12.88
N SER A 42 -10.53 -7.81 -12.85
CA SER A 42 -9.54 -8.84 -12.45
C SER A 42 -8.30 -8.95 -13.35
N LEU A 43 -8.36 -8.42 -14.58
CA LEU A 43 -7.26 -8.39 -15.54
C LEU A 43 -6.47 -7.06 -15.49
N GLY A 44 -6.96 -6.08 -14.72
CA GLY A 44 -6.42 -4.74 -14.58
C GLY A 44 -6.82 -3.76 -15.68
N GLU A 45 -7.86 -4.07 -16.48
CA GLU A 45 -8.49 -3.12 -17.40
C GLU A 45 -9.29 -2.07 -16.60
N SER A 46 -9.23 -0.81 -17.04
CA SER A 46 -9.91 0.29 -16.38
C SER A 46 -11.32 0.49 -16.92
N HIS A 47 -12.29 0.54 -16.03
CA HIS A 47 -13.70 0.80 -16.32
C HIS A 47 -14.18 2.05 -15.58
N THR A 48 -15.20 2.71 -16.11
CA THR A 48 -15.76 3.94 -15.50
C THR A 48 -17.09 3.63 -14.84
N LEU A 49 -17.13 3.73 -13.51
CA LEU A 49 -18.35 3.68 -12.73
C LEU A 49 -18.86 5.09 -12.50
N SER A 50 -19.99 5.45 -13.10
CA SER A 50 -20.65 6.74 -12.84
C SER A 50 -21.87 6.56 -11.95
N THR A 51 -22.01 7.43 -10.95
CA THR A 51 -23.17 7.46 -10.07
C THR A 51 -23.92 8.78 -10.21
N TYR A 52 -25.24 8.69 -10.15
CA TYR A 52 -26.18 9.78 -10.42
C TYR A 52 -27.10 9.96 -9.22
N TYR A 53 -27.28 11.20 -8.80
CA TYR A 53 -28.07 11.58 -7.63
C TYR A 53 -29.35 12.30 -8.09
N VAL A 54 -30.49 11.77 -7.67
CA VAL A 54 -31.82 12.26 -8.05
C VAL A 54 -32.65 12.53 -6.81
N LYS A 55 -32.99 13.79 -6.54
CA LYS A 55 -33.90 14.13 -5.44
C LYS A 55 -35.32 13.71 -5.79
N ARG A 56 -35.97 12.95 -4.91
CA ARG A 56 -37.34 12.42 -5.11
C ARG A 56 -38.38 13.03 -4.21
N ASP A 57 -37.97 13.38 -2.99
CA ASP A 57 -38.79 14.13 -2.04
C ASP A 57 -37.88 14.93 -1.09
N ASN A 58 -38.45 15.63 -0.12
CA ASN A 58 -37.72 16.24 0.97
C ASN A 58 -36.91 15.17 1.72
N ASN A 59 -35.61 15.43 1.80
CA ASN A 59 -34.61 14.55 2.41
C ASN A 59 -34.52 13.13 1.82
N GLN A 60 -35.04 12.93 0.61
CA GLN A 60 -35.00 11.64 -0.07
C GLN A 60 -34.31 11.77 -1.42
N TRP A 61 -33.23 11.01 -1.57
CA TRP A 61 -32.41 10.97 -2.79
C TRP A 61 -32.29 9.55 -3.27
N ASP A 62 -32.45 9.34 -4.57
CA ASP A 62 -32.05 8.10 -5.20
C ASP A 62 -30.65 8.21 -5.78
N VAL A 63 -29.92 7.11 -5.71
CA VAL A 63 -28.63 6.91 -6.35
C VAL A 63 -28.77 5.80 -7.38
N TYR A 64 -28.43 6.13 -8.63
CA TYR A 64 -28.34 5.18 -9.73
C TYR A 64 -26.89 5.08 -10.19
N ALA A 65 -26.54 3.97 -10.83
CA ALA A 65 -25.20 3.71 -11.32
C ALA A 65 -25.21 3.32 -12.81
N THR A 66 -24.13 3.65 -13.50
CA THR A 66 -23.82 3.15 -14.84
C THR A 66 -22.39 2.65 -14.87
N PHE A 67 -22.15 1.55 -15.56
CA PHE A 67 -20.84 0.98 -15.80
C PHE A 67 -20.48 1.14 -17.28
N ASP A 68 -19.40 1.86 -17.59
CA ASP A 68 -18.98 2.20 -18.96
C ASP A 68 -20.06 2.87 -19.82
N GLY A 69 -20.99 3.56 -19.17
CA GLY A 69 -22.14 4.24 -19.79
C GLY A 69 -23.41 3.39 -19.86
N ASP A 70 -23.33 2.09 -19.60
CA ASP A 70 -24.51 1.22 -19.52
C ASP A 70 -25.12 1.26 -18.12
N GLU A 71 -26.45 1.36 -18.02
CA GLU A 71 -27.15 1.28 -16.73
C GLU A 71 -26.92 -0.08 -16.05
N ILE A 72 -26.74 -0.04 -14.72
CA ILE A 72 -26.51 -1.22 -13.90
C ILE A 72 -27.26 -1.11 -12.57
N ASP A 73 -27.67 -2.26 -12.03
CA ASP A 73 -28.33 -2.33 -10.74
C ASP A 73 -27.37 -1.96 -9.61
N LEU A 74 -27.79 -1.01 -8.78
CA LEU A 74 -27.20 -0.74 -7.48
C LEU A 74 -28.09 -1.39 -6.41
N ALA A 75 -27.86 -2.68 -6.17
CA ALA A 75 -28.69 -3.47 -5.29
C ALA A 75 -28.43 -3.13 -3.80
N PRO A 76 -29.47 -3.06 -2.96
CA PRO A 76 -29.29 -2.81 -1.53
C PRO A 76 -28.61 -3.99 -0.83
N THR A 77 -27.73 -3.67 0.12
CA THR A 77 -27.21 -4.64 1.09
C THR A 77 -27.58 -4.24 2.51
N GLY A 78 -27.61 -5.20 3.43
CA GLY A 78 -27.95 -4.92 4.83
C GLY A 78 -29.33 -4.30 5.01
N THR A 79 -29.37 -3.10 5.58
CA THR A 79 -30.57 -2.29 5.81
C THR A 79 -30.78 -1.19 4.77
N ALA A 80 -29.93 -1.11 3.74
CA ALA A 80 -30.14 -0.19 2.63
C ALA A 80 -31.49 -0.44 1.96
N VAL A 81 -32.13 0.63 1.50
CA VAL A 81 -33.47 0.58 0.90
C VAL A 81 -33.34 0.78 -0.60
N ALA A 82 -33.90 -0.14 -1.39
CA ALA A 82 -33.99 0.05 -2.84
C ALA A 82 -34.86 1.26 -3.17
N SER A 83 -34.51 1.98 -4.24
CA SER A 83 -35.38 2.97 -4.83
C SER A 83 -36.70 2.31 -5.27
N PRO A 84 -37.87 2.88 -4.91
CA PRO A 84 -39.16 2.46 -5.47
C PRO A 84 -39.28 2.74 -6.97
N ASP A 85 -38.53 3.72 -7.47
CA ASP A 85 -38.47 4.09 -8.88
C ASP A 85 -37.32 3.35 -9.57
N THR A 86 -37.54 2.88 -10.79
CA THR A 86 -36.49 2.26 -11.63
C THR A 86 -36.01 3.25 -12.69
N SER A 87 -34.84 2.96 -13.29
CA SER A 87 -34.39 3.67 -14.49
C SER A 87 -35.30 3.41 -15.70
N VAL A 88 -35.03 4.11 -16.81
CA VAL A 88 -35.72 3.91 -18.09
C VAL A 88 -35.55 2.48 -18.63
N ASN A 89 -34.43 1.81 -18.36
CA ASN A 89 -34.21 0.40 -18.73
C ASN A 89 -34.58 -0.59 -17.62
N GLY A 90 -35.18 -0.12 -16.52
CA GLY A 90 -35.67 -0.98 -15.43
C GLY A 90 -34.62 -1.32 -14.38
N ASN A 91 -33.46 -0.66 -14.38
CA ASN A 91 -32.43 -0.88 -13.39
C ASN A 91 -32.80 -0.26 -12.03
N SER A 92 -32.38 -0.93 -10.96
CA SER A 92 -32.66 -0.54 -9.58
C SER A 92 -31.59 0.40 -9.02
N GLY A 93 -32.02 1.45 -8.31
CA GLY A 93 -31.15 2.33 -7.53
C GLY A 93 -31.31 2.14 -6.02
N LEU A 94 -30.58 2.95 -5.25
CA LEU A 94 -30.71 3.02 -3.79
C LEU A 94 -31.38 4.32 -3.32
N ARG A 95 -32.24 4.23 -2.31
CA ARG A 95 -32.84 5.37 -1.62
C ARG A 95 -32.00 5.75 -0.41
N LEU A 96 -31.48 6.96 -0.41
CA LEU A 96 -30.84 7.62 0.72
C LEU A 96 -31.83 8.57 1.39
N THR A 97 -31.98 8.44 2.70
CA THR A 97 -32.85 9.26 3.54
C THR A 97 -32.03 10.07 4.53
N PHE A 98 -32.28 11.37 4.63
CA PHE A 98 -31.57 12.26 5.56
C PHE A 98 -32.49 12.75 6.68
N LEU A 99 -31.90 12.96 7.85
CA LEU A 99 -32.55 13.61 8.98
C LEU A 99 -32.68 15.12 8.73
N GLY A 100 -33.55 15.79 9.51
CA GLY A 100 -33.75 17.24 9.38
C GLY A 100 -32.54 18.11 9.71
N ASN A 101 -31.46 17.54 10.25
CA ASN A 101 -30.18 18.19 10.49
C ASN A 101 -29.16 18.00 9.34
N GLY A 102 -29.53 17.30 8.27
CA GLY A 102 -28.66 17.05 7.11
C GLY A 102 -27.76 15.82 7.23
N GLU A 103 -27.85 15.06 8.32
CA GLU A 103 -27.11 13.80 8.53
C GLU A 103 -27.87 12.59 7.95
N PRO A 104 -27.20 11.46 7.67
CA PRO A 104 -27.85 10.21 7.27
C PRO A 104 -28.89 9.72 8.30
N ASP A 105 -30.08 9.32 7.83
CA ASP A 105 -31.09 8.63 8.64
C ASP A 105 -30.81 7.12 8.61
N VAL A 106 -30.07 6.64 9.62
CA VAL A 106 -29.57 5.26 9.69
C VAL A 106 -29.90 4.61 11.04
N PRO A 107 -29.97 3.27 11.12
CA PRO A 107 -30.23 2.55 12.36
C PRO A 107 -29.22 2.88 13.47
N ALA A 108 -29.65 2.75 14.74
CA ALA A 108 -28.81 3.01 15.89
C ALA A 108 -27.53 2.16 15.88
N GLY A 109 -26.37 2.81 15.92
CA GLY A 109 -25.06 2.16 15.87
C GLY A 109 -24.34 2.27 14.52
N GLN A 110 -25.00 2.80 13.49
CA GLN A 110 -24.37 3.17 12.22
C GLN A 110 -24.12 4.68 12.14
N THR A 111 -23.07 5.07 11.43
CA THR A 111 -22.72 6.47 11.15
C THR A 111 -22.99 6.86 9.70
N THR A 112 -23.23 5.89 8.82
CA THR A 112 -23.55 6.10 7.41
C THR A 112 -24.47 5.01 6.87
N PHE A 113 -24.98 5.19 5.66
CA PHE A 113 -25.81 4.24 4.93
C PHE A 113 -25.07 2.93 4.65
N ASP A 114 -25.78 1.81 4.73
CA ASP A 114 -25.25 0.52 4.27
C ASP A 114 -24.90 0.57 2.77
N PRO A 115 -23.88 -0.19 2.34
CA PRO A 115 -23.39 -0.12 0.97
C PRO A 115 -24.37 -0.67 -0.06
N GLY A 116 -24.21 -0.21 -1.29
CA GLY A 116 -24.79 -0.84 -2.47
C GLY A 116 -23.89 -1.93 -3.02
N SER A 117 -24.49 -2.92 -3.70
CA SER A 117 -23.78 -3.96 -4.43
C SER A 117 -24.05 -3.80 -5.92
N ILE A 118 -22.98 -3.75 -6.70
CA ILE A 118 -23.00 -3.73 -8.17
C ILE A 118 -22.43 -5.05 -8.65
N ASP A 119 -23.25 -5.85 -9.35
CA ASP A 119 -22.84 -7.15 -9.88
C ASP A 119 -22.44 -7.02 -11.36
N LEU A 120 -21.14 -7.10 -11.65
CA LEU A 120 -20.60 -6.99 -13.01
C LEU A 120 -20.66 -8.32 -13.78
N SER A 121 -21.19 -9.40 -13.18
CA SER A 121 -21.35 -10.69 -13.85
C SER A 121 -22.57 -10.75 -14.78
N GLY A 122 -23.43 -9.73 -14.73
CA GLY A 122 -24.65 -9.62 -15.54
C GLY A 122 -24.42 -9.07 -16.94
N ASN A 123 -25.53 -8.72 -17.58
CA ASN A 123 -25.59 -8.16 -18.92
C ASN A 123 -26.31 -6.81 -18.90
N ASN A 124 -25.92 -5.91 -19.80
CA ASN A 124 -26.61 -4.65 -20.02
C ASN A 124 -28.01 -4.86 -20.66
N ALA A 125 -28.74 -3.76 -20.86
CA ALA A 125 -30.07 -3.79 -21.47
C ALA A 125 -30.09 -4.35 -22.92
N ALA A 126 -28.96 -4.28 -23.64
CA ALA A 126 -28.80 -4.87 -24.97
C ALA A 126 -28.50 -6.38 -24.93
N GLY A 127 -28.24 -6.95 -23.75
CA GLY A 127 -27.89 -8.35 -23.56
C GLY A 127 -26.40 -8.64 -23.70
N ASP A 128 -25.55 -7.62 -23.80
CA ASP A 128 -24.09 -7.78 -23.82
C ASP A 128 -23.55 -7.85 -22.38
N PRO A 129 -22.56 -8.71 -22.09
CA PRO A 129 -21.93 -8.76 -20.76
C PRO A 129 -21.25 -7.43 -20.41
N TYR A 130 -21.36 -6.99 -19.16
CA TYR A 130 -20.62 -5.81 -18.68
C TYR A 130 -19.10 -6.00 -18.80
N LEU A 131 -18.61 -7.22 -18.56
CA LEU A 131 -17.22 -7.62 -18.76
C LEU A 131 -17.12 -8.58 -19.96
N ASN A 132 -16.60 -8.09 -21.09
CA ASN A 132 -16.52 -8.84 -22.35
C ASN A 132 -15.11 -9.40 -22.67
N ASN A 133 -14.12 -9.06 -21.85
CA ASN A 133 -12.69 -9.36 -22.06
C ASN A 133 -12.24 -10.70 -21.46
N GLY A 134 -13.16 -11.48 -20.87
CA GLY A 134 -12.86 -12.75 -20.22
C GLY A 134 -12.34 -12.61 -18.78
N ALA A 135 -12.45 -11.42 -18.18
CA ALA A 135 -12.24 -11.22 -16.75
C ALA A 135 -13.17 -12.09 -15.91
N ASP A 136 -12.70 -12.44 -14.71
CA ASP A 136 -13.53 -13.12 -13.72
C ASP A 136 -14.69 -12.21 -13.27
N ALA A 137 -15.82 -12.85 -12.97
CA ALA A 137 -16.98 -12.17 -12.41
C ALA A 137 -16.63 -11.43 -11.11
N GLN A 138 -16.96 -10.15 -11.05
CA GLN A 138 -16.63 -9.27 -9.93
C GLN A 138 -17.89 -8.58 -9.42
N THR A 139 -17.97 -8.43 -8.10
CA THR A 139 -18.98 -7.59 -7.45
C THR A 139 -18.27 -6.40 -6.81
N VAL A 140 -18.76 -5.20 -7.08
CA VAL A 140 -18.23 -3.95 -6.54
C VAL A 140 -19.17 -3.46 -5.43
N GLN A 141 -18.64 -3.21 -4.24
CA GLN A 141 -19.42 -2.59 -3.17
C GLN A 141 -19.26 -1.08 -3.22
N PHE A 142 -20.38 -0.37 -3.30
CA PHE A 142 -20.44 1.08 -3.28
C PHE A 142 -20.73 1.56 -1.86
N ASN A 143 -19.70 2.04 -1.17
CA ASN A 143 -19.75 2.48 0.21
C ASN A 143 -19.95 3.99 0.28
N PHE A 144 -20.97 4.40 1.03
CA PHE A 144 -21.27 5.80 1.30
C PHE A 144 -20.44 6.32 2.48
N GLN A 145 -19.13 6.13 2.46
CA GLN A 145 -18.22 6.68 3.48
C GLN A 145 -16.82 6.78 2.91
N ASP A 146 -15.96 7.50 3.61
CA ASP A 146 -14.51 7.42 3.44
C ASP A 146 -13.96 6.05 3.90
N LEU A 147 -12.77 5.67 3.43
CA LEU A 147 -12.02 4.48 3.84
C LEU A 147 -11.78 4.42 5.36
N SER A 148 -11.63 5.57 6.02
CA SER A 148 -11.52 5.67 7.49
C SER A 148 -12.87 5.63 8.23
N GLY A 149 -14.01 5.55 7.53
CA GLY A 149 -15.36 5.50 8.12
C GLY A 149 -15.74 6.73 8.96
N THR A 150 -15.01 7.84 8.81
CA THR A 150 -15.19 9.06 9.63
C THR A 150 -16.10 10.08 8.97
N THR A 151 -16.09 10.12 7.63
CA THR A 151 -16.86 11.09 6.85
C THR A 151 -18.04 10.40 6.19
N SER A 152 -19.25 10.90 6.48
CA SER A 152 -20.51 10.42 5.91
C SER A 152 -21.08 11.44 4.91
N PRO A 153 -21.97 11.03 4.00
CA PRO A 153 -22.65 11.94 3.10
C PRO A 153 -23.60 12.85 3.88
N THR A 154 -23.74 14.09 3.41
CA THR A 154 -24.60 15.08 4.05
C THR A 154 -25.57 15.73 3.06
N GLN A 155 -26.60 16.35 3.61
CA GLN A 155 -27.52 17.18 2.85
C GLN A 155 -27.55 18.60 3.45
N PHE A 156 -26.89 19.54 2.77
CA PHE A 156 -26.93 20.96 3.12
C PHE A 156 -27.42 21.83 1.96
N ALA A 157 -27.80 23.06 2.28
CA ALA A 157 -28.25 24.06 1.31
C ALA A 157 -27.08 24.71 0.54
N SER A 158 -26.18 23.88 0.03
CA SER A 158 -25.00 24.23 -0.77
C SER A 158 -25.00 23.41 -2.05
N ASP A 159 -24.19 23.81 -3.02
CA ASP A 159 -24.07 23.08 -4.29
C ASP A 159 -23.50 21.67 -4.06
N PHE A 160 -23.69 20.78 -5.03
CA PHE A 160 -23.19 19.41 -4.94
C PHE A 160 -21.67 19.39 -4.92
N GLU A 161 -21.12 18.66 -3.96
CA GLU A 161 -19.67 18.53 -3.77
C GLU A 161 -19.34 17.10 -3.37
N VAL A 162 -18.35 16.50 -4.03
CA VAL A 162 -17.79 15.21 -3.63
C VAL A 162 -16.60 15.51 -2.70
N THR A 163 -16.77 15.23 -1.42
CA THR A 163 -15.75 15.53 -0.41
C THR A 163 -14.67 14.45 -0.36
N ASN A 164 -15.03 13.21 -0.71
CA ASN A 164 -14.09 12.10 -0.84
C ASN A 164 -14.56 11.12 -1.93
N LEU A 165 -13.61 10.63 -2.72
CA LEU A 165 -13.81 9.57 -3.68
C LEU A 165 -12.53 8.71 -3.72
N ASP A 166 -12.64 7.48 -3.25
CA ASP A 166 -11.54 6.51 -3.21
C ASP A 166 -12.01 5.14 -3.70
N GLN A 167 -11.07 4.31 -4.12
CA GLN A 167 -11.34 2.96 -4.61
C GLN A 167 -10.14 2.06 -4.32
N ASP A 168 -10.39 0.79 -4.01
CA ASP A 168 -9.34 -0.17 -3.61
C ASP A 168 -8.83 -1.07 -4.74
N GLY A 169 -9.33 -0.90 -5.96
CA GLY A 169 -8.86 -1.59 -7.15
C GLY A 169 -7.50 -1.06 -7.61
N SER A 170 -6.74 -1.91 -8.30
CA SER A 170 -5.42 -1.54 -8.81
C SER A 170 -5.18 -2.15 -10.18
N THR A 171 -4.49 -1.39 -11.05
CA THR A 171 -4.02 -1.91 -12.33
C THR A 171 -2.90 -2.93 -12.13
N VAL A 172 -2.56 -3.67 -13.19
CA VAL A 172 -1.37 -4.52 -13.19
C VAL A 172 -0.12 -3.69 -12.91
N GLY A 173 0.42 -3.86 -11.71
CA GLY A 173 1.69 -3.29 -11.29
C GLY A 173 2.86 -4.14 -11.75
N ARG A 174 3.81 -3.55 -12.48
CA ARG A 174 5.14 -4.12 -12.68
C ARG A 174 6.06 -3.61 -11.58
N LEU A 175 6.92 -4.47 -11.04
CA LEU A 175 7.94 -4.06 -10.08
C LEU A 175 8.82 -2.98 -10.72
N THR A 176 8.82 -1.78 -10.15
CA THR A 176 9.60 -0.65 -10.66
C THR A 176 10.84 -0.42 -9.81
N ASN A 177 10.69 -0.52 -8.49
CA ASN A 177 11.78 -0.29 -7.55
C ASN A 177 11.72 -1.26 -6.38
N VAL A 178 12.89 -1.58 -5.82
CA VAL A 178 13.02 -2.24 -4.52
C VAL A 178 13.96 -1.37 -3.70
N ASP A 179 13.45 -0.86 -2.58
CA ASP A 179 14.23 -0.07 -1.65
C ASP A 179 14.30 -0.75 -0.28
N ILE A 180 15.35 -0.44 0.47
CA ILE A 180 15.56 -0.96 1.82
C ILE A 180 15.74 0.25 2.72
N ASP A 181 14.82 0.43 3.66
CA ASP A 181 14.93 1.52 4.65
C ASP A 181 16.03 1.22 5.69
N LYS A 182 16.38 2.23 6.49
CA LYS A 182 17.35 2.14 7.59
C LYS A 182 16.99 1.12 8.66
N SER A 183 15.69 0.86 8.81
CA SER A 183 15.13 -0.20 9.65
C SER A 183 15.33 -1.62 9.07
N GLY A 184 15.89 -1.73 7.86
CA GLY A 184 16.05 -3.00 7.14
C GLY A 184 14.77 -3.49 6.46
N LEU A 185 13.71 -2.68 6.47
CA LEU A 185 12.44 -3.03 5.84
C LEU A 185 12.56 -2.91 4.31
N ILE A 186 12.26 -4.01 3.62
CA ILE A 186 12.33 -4.13 2.16
C ILE A 186 10.96 -3.78 1.60
N ALA A 187 10.90 -2.67 0.86
CA ALA A 187 9.69 -2.21 0.18
C ALA A 187 9.85 -2.33 -1.33
N ALA A 188 8.91 -3.01 -1.97
CA ALA A 188 8.76 -3.05 -3.41
C ALA A 188 7.74 -2.01 -3.85
N THR A 189 8.12 -1.13 -4.77
CA THR A 189 7.22 -0.17 -5.39
C THR A 189 6.87 -0.65 -6.80
N TYR A 190 5.57 -0.70 -7.08
CA TYR A 190 5.02 -1.13 -8.36
C TYR A 190 4.59 0.07 -9.22
N SER A 191 4.47 -0.14 -10.53
CA SER A 191 4.13 0.91 -11.49
C SER A 191 2.71 1.45 -11.35
N ASN A 192 1.85 0.71 -10.65
CA ASN A 192 0.47 1.10 -10.31
C ASN A 192 0.40 2.01 -9.07
N GLY A 193 1.54 2.34 -8.45
CA GLY A 193 1.61 3.17 -7.24
C GLY A 193 1.60 2.37 -5.94
N ASP A 194 1.36 1.06 -6.00
CA ASP A 194 1.32 0.21 -4.81
C ASP A 194 2.72 0.01 -4.22
N VAL A 195 2.77 0.02 -2.89
CA VAL A 195 3.97 -0.30 -2.12
C VAL A 195 3.71 -1.55 -1.28
N GLN A 196 4.45 -2.61 -1.55
CA GLN A 196 4.36 -3.86 -0.81
C GLN A 196 5.62 -4.07 0.02
N TYR A 197 5.44 -4.32 1.32
CA TYR A 197 6.53 -4.72 2.20
C TYR A 197 6.78 -6.23 2.03
N LEU A 198 7.97 -6.58 1.55
CA LEU A 198 8.32 -7.97 1.24
C LEU A 198 8.93 -8.71 2.43
N GLY A 199 9.55 -7.97 3.36
CA GLY A 199 10.20 -8.53 4.54
C GLY A 199 11.18 -7.54 5.16
N GLN A 200 11.88 -7.98 6.19
CA GLN A 200 12.86 -7.17 6.92
C GLN A 200 14.17 -7.93 7.08
N VAL A 201 15.28 -7.24 6.90
CA VAL A 201 16.62 -7.77 7.18
C VAL A 201 16.86 -7.73 8.68
N SER A 202 17.09 -8.91 9.29
CA SER A 202 17.50 -9.00 10.68
C SER A 202 19.02 -8.87 10.82
N ILE A 203 19.45 -8.12 11.84
CA ILE A 203 20.86 -7.99 12.22
C ILE A 203 21.10 -8.82 13.49
N VAL A 204 22.27 -9.44 13.57
CA VAL A 204 22.71 -10.20 14.74
C VAL A 204 23.92 -9.53 15.36
N ARG A 205 23.93 -9.44 16.69
CA ARG A 205 25.08 -9.00 17.48
C ARG A 205 25.53 -10.14 18.39
N PHE A 206 26.83 -10.23 18.60
CA PHE A 206 27.43 -11.13 19.58
C PHE A 206 27.96 -10.33 20.77
N ALA A 207 27.97 -10.92 21.96
CA ALA A 207 28.52 -10.27 23.15
C ALA A 207 30.03 -10.01 23.00
N ASN A 208 30.75 -10.91 22.32
CA ASN A 208 32.17 -10.78 22.01
C ASN A 208 32.45 -11.09 20.52
N GLU A 209 32.57 -10.04 19.71
CA GLU A 209 32.84 -10.16 18.26
C GLU A 209 34.20 -10.78 17.95
N GLN A 210 35.22 -10.52 18.80
CA GLN A 210 36.57 -11.08 18.61
C GLN A 210 36.64 -12.59 18.92
N GLY A 211 35.61 -13.13 19.59
CA GLY A 211 35.47 -14.56 19.83
C GLY A 211 34.93 -15.33 18.63
N LEU A 212 34.49 -14.65 17.57
CA LEU A 212 33.94 -15.32 16.38
C LEU A 212 35.03 -16.10 15.63
N THR A 213 34.67 -17.27 15.13
CA THR A 213 35.58 -18.10 14.32
C THR A 213 35.37 -17.79 12.85
N GLN A 214 36.44 -17.44 12.14
CA GLN A 214 36.37 -17.20 10.71
C GLN A 214 36.26 -18.53 9.97
N ILE A 215 35.22 -18.70 9.15
CA ILE A 215 34.97 -19.94 8.40
C ILE A 215 35.32 -19.82 6.91
N GLY A 216 35.79 -18.64 6.48
CA GLY A 216 36.29 -18.37 5.13
C GLY A 216 35.74 -17.07 4.55
N GLY A 217 36.56 -16.35 3.77
CA GLY A 217 36.20 -15.05 3.21
C GLY A 217 35.77 -14.06 4.30
N THR A 218 34.67 -13.36 4.08
CA THR A 218 34.04 -12.43 5.04
C THR A 218 33.00 -13.10 5.95
N LYS A 219 32.99 -14.44 6.04
CA LYS A 219 32.01 -15.19 6.83
C LYS A 219 32.59 -15.61 8.19
N TRP A 220 31.77 -15.43 9.21
CA TRP A 220 32.09 -15.75 10.61
C TRP A 220 31.06 -16.72 11.18
N ARG A 221 31.45 -17.52 12.16
CA ARG A 221 30.60 -18.47 12.89
C ARG A 221 30.73 -18.26 14.38
N GLU A 222 29.62 -18.43 15.09
CA GLU A 222 29.58 -18.44 16.55
C GLU A 222 30.54 -19.47 17.16
N SER A 223 31.06 -19.14 18.34
CA SER A 223 31.95 -20.00 19.13
C SER A 223 31.55 -19.90 20.60
N ILE A 224 32.14 -20.77 21.43
CA ILE A 224 31.96 -20.71 22.89
C ILE A 224 32.44 -19.35 23.44
N ASP A 225 33.48 -18.77 22.85
CA ASP A 225 34.08 -17.50 23.30
C ASP A 225 33.32 -16.26 22.79
N SER A 226 32.49 -16.38 21.74
CA SER A 226 31.66 -15.27 21.23
C SER A 226 30.37 -15.07 22.02
N GLY A 227 29.88 -16.14 22.66
CA GLY A 227 28.56 -16.21 23.25
C GLY A 227 27.46 -16.44 22.21
N GLU A 228 26.21 -16.48 22.68
CA GLU A 228 25.02 -16.70 21.86
C GLU A 228 24.70 -15.48 20.97
N PRO A 229 24.14 -15.71 19.76
CA PRO A 229 23.71 -14.65 18.85
C PRO A 229 22.47 -13.94 19.37
N LEU A 230 22.50 -12.61 19.41
CA LEU A 230 21.34 -11.77 19.69
C LEU A 230 20.84 -11.13 18.39
N SER A 231 19.75 -11.67 17.83
CA SER A 231 19.07 -11.09 16.67
C SER A 231 18.15 -9.94 17.07
N GLY A 232 18.06 -8.92 16.22
CA GLY A 232 17.13 -7.80 16.39
C GLY A 232 16.84 -7.07 15.09
N GLU A 233 16.03 -6.02 15.20
CA GLU A 233 15.70 -5.10 14.13
C GLU A 233 16.79 -4.04 13.98
N ALA A 234 17.12 -3.66 12.74
CA ALA A 234 18.07 -2.59 12.48
C ALA A 234 17.53 -1.25 13.01
N ASN A 235 18.44 -0.34 13.37
CA ASN A 235 18.12 1.00 13.86
C ASN A 235 17.29 1.05 15.17
N THR A 236 17.25 -0.05 15.94
CA THR A 236 16.59 -0.12 17.25
C THR A 236 17.56 -0.50 18.37
N GLY A 237 17.39 0.08 19.56
CA GLY A 237 18.20 -0.25 20.73
C GLY A 237 19.71 0.00 20.52
N THR A 238 20.50 -1.08 20.60
CA THR A 238 21.96 -1.04 20.41
C THR A 238 22.40 -1.44 18.99
N PHE A 239 21.46 -1.71 18.09
CA PHE A 239 21.77 -2.08 16.71
C PHE A 239 21.97 -0.83 15.85
N GLY A 240 22.92 -0.89 14.90
CA GLY A 240 23.09 0.15 13.89
C GLY A 240 21.97 0.13 12.85
N GLY A 241 21.82 1.24 12.13
CA GLY A 241 20.96 1.29 10.94
C GLY A 241 21.60 0.65 9.72
N ILE A 242 20.79 0.23 8.77
CA ILE A 242 21.26 -0.24 7.46
C ILE A 242 21.33 0.95 6.51
N GLU A 243 22.43 1.09 5.78
CA GLU A 243 22.52 2.04 4.67
C GLU A 243 22.44 1.25 3.36
N ALA A 244 21.29 1.37 2.68
CA ALA A 244 21.04 0.66 1.44
C ALA A 244 21.87 1.24 0.29
N SER A 245 22.16 0.42 -0.71
CA SER A 245 22.94 0.80 -1.90
C SER A 245 24.34 1.35 -1.61
N ALA A 246 24.86 1.14 -0.40
CA ALA A 246 26.22 1.45 0.00
C ALA A 246 27.01 0.16 0.25
N LEU A 247 28.31 0.19 -0.02
CA LEU A 247 29.25 -0.88 0.32
C LEU A 247 30.21 -0.38 1.38
N GLU A 248 30.35 -1.13 2.47
CA GLU A 248 31.32 -0.84 3.51
C GLU A 248 32.75 -1.11 3.00
N ASN A 249 33.62 -0.11 3.09
CA ASN A 249 35.02 -0.23 2.69
C ASN A 249 35.86 -0.89 3.78
N SER A 250 37.00 -1.44 3.38
CA SER A 250 37.97 -1.99 4.33
C SER A 250 38.44 -0.91 5.32
N ASN A 251 38.56 -1.30 6.59
CA ASN A 251 39.12 -0.47 7.65
C ASN A 251 40.67 -0.40 7.63
N VAL A 252 41.33 -1.04 6.66
CA VAL A 252 42.80 -1.11 6.57
C VAL A 252 43.39 0.20 6.05
N ASN A 253 44.36 0.76 6.77
CA ASN A 253 45.11 1.94 6.34
C ASN A 253 46.50 1.53 5.81
N LEU A 254 46.69 1.59 4.49
CA LEU A 254 47.90 1.15 3.80
C LEU A 254 49.20 1.79 4.34
N THR A 255 49.17 3.07 4.72
CA THR A 255 50.35 3.76 5.24
C THR A 255 50.77 3.20 6.59
N LYS A 256 49.81 2.88 7.46
CA LYS A 256 50.07 2.28 8.76
C LYS A 256 50.61 0.86 8.60
N GLU A 257 49.95 0.04 7.77
CA GLU A 257 50.39 -1.35 7.52
C GLU A 257 51.81 -1.40 6.93
N LEU A 258 52.18 -0.44 6.08
CA LEU A 258 53.54 -0.36 5.53
C LEU A 258 54.59 -0.06 6.61
N VAL A 259 54.28 0.85 7.55
CA VAL A 259 55.20 1.18 8.66
C VAL A 259 55.34 -0.01 9.61
N ASP A 260 54.24 -0.72 9.89
CA ASP A 260 54.25 -1.92 10.72
C ASP A 260 55.07 -3.04 10.06
N LEU A 261 54.99 -3.21 8.73
CA LEU A 261 55.83 -4.13 7.97
C LEU A 261 57.31 -3.76 8.05
N ILE A 262 57.66 -2.48 7.87
CA ILE A 262 59.05 -2.00 7.98
C ILE A 262 59.59 -2.23 9.41
N THR A 263 58.74 -2.03 10.42
CA THR A 263 59.11 -2.25 11.82
C THR A 263 59.33 -3.73 12.10
N ALA A 264 58.42 -4.61 11.65
CA ALA A 264 58.59 -6.05 11.74
C ALA A 264 59.86 -6.53 11.02
N GLN A 265 60.15 -5.99 9.84
CA GLN A 265 61.37 -6.30 9.08
C GLN A 265 62.64 -5.84 9.81
N ARG A 266 62.65 -4.63 10.38
CA ARG A 266 63.77 -4.15 11.20
C ARG A 266 63.99 -5.02 12.44
N ASN A 267 62.91 -5.44 13.10
CA ASN A 267 62.99 -6.35 14.25
C ASN A 267 63.55 -7.72 13.84
N PHE A 268 63.13 -8.26 12.70
CA PHE A 268 63.67 -9.50 12.15
C PHE A 268 65.18 -9.38 11.81
N GLN A 269 65.59 -8.27 11.20
CA GLN A 269 67.01 -7.99 10.91
C GLN A 269 67.84 -7.84 12.19
N ALA A 270 67.31 -7.17 13.22
CA ALA A 270 67.98 -7.04 14.51
C ALA A 270 68.15 -8.40 15.21
N ASN A 271 67.11 -9.24 15.23
CA ASN A 271 67.16 -10.60 15.77
C ASN A 271 68.16 -11.47 14.99
N SER A 272 68.19 -11.35 13.66
CA SER A 272 69.13 -12.09 12.81
C SER A 272 70.58 -11.70 13.06
N ARG A 273 70.88 -10.40 13.21
CA ARG A 273 72.23 -9.92 13.56
C ARG A 273 72.65 -10.38 14.95
N SER A 274 71.74 -10.41 15.93
CA SER A 274 72.04 -10.94 17.27
C SER A 274 72.45 -12.42 17.20
N LEU A 275 71.76 -13.22 16.38
CA LEU A 275 72.11 -14.62 16.12
C LEU A 275 73.47 -14.76 15.41
N GLU A 276 73.78 -13.94 14.41
CA GLU A 276 75.08 -13.96 13.73
C GLU A 276 76.24 -13.62 14.68
N VAL A 277 76.08 -12.59 15.51
CA VAL A 277 77.06 -12.21 16.52
C VAL A 277 77.24 -13.34 17.53
N ASN A 278 76.15 -13.98 17.99
CA ASN A 278 76.22 -15.12 18.89
C ASN A 278 76.97 -16.32 18.28
N ASN A 279 76.67 -16.66 17.02
CA ASN A 279 77.38 -17.71 16.28
C ASN A 279 78.88 -17.41 16.13
N THR A 280 79.22 -16.16 15.83
CA THR A 280 80.62 -15.72 15.67
C THR A 280 81.38 -15.84 17.01
N ILE A 281 80.76 -15.46 18.12
CA ILE A 281 81.34 -15.62 19.46
C ILE A 281 81.54 -17.11 19.78
N ASN A 282 80.56 -17.97 19.51
CA ASN A 282 80.69 -19.42 19.74
C ASN A 282 81.82 -20.05 18.90
N GLN A 283 81.95 -19.65 17.63
CA GLN A 283 83.05 -20.10 16.76
C GLN A 283 84.40 -19.62 17.29
N THR A 284 84.49 -18.38 17.78
CA THR A 284 85.72 -17.84 18.36
C THR A 284 86.10 -18.59 19.65
N ILE A 285 85.14 -18.92 20.51
CA ILE A 285 85.37 -19.75 21.71
C ILE A 285 85.90 -21.14 21.33
N LEU A 286 85.35 -21.76 20.27
CA LEU A 286 85.81 -23.06 19.78
C LEU A 286 87.24 -23.02 19.22
N GLN A 287 87.70 -21.87 18.73
CA GLN A 287 89.04 -21.65 18.18
C GLN A 287 90.12 -21.34 19.23
N ILE A 288 89.75 -21.02 20.48
CA ILE A 288 90.72 -20.75 21.58
C ILE A 288 91.12 -22.08 22.28
N ARG A 289 91.46 -23.10 21.50
CA ARG A 289 91.99 -24.38 22.02
C ARG A 289 93.42 -24.63 21.55
#